data_AF-A0A355DMQ2-F1
#
_entry.id   AF-A0A355DMQ2-F1
#
_cell.length_a   1.000
_cell.length_b   1.000
_cell.length_c   1.000
_cell.angle_alpha   90.00
_cell.angle_beta   90.00
_cell.angle_gamma   90.00
#
_symmetry.space_group_name_H-M   'P 1'
#
loop_
_entity.id
_entity.type
_entity.pdbx_description
1 polymer ?
#
loop_
_entity_poly.entity_id
_entity_poly.type
_entity_poly.pdbx_seq_one_letter_code
_entity_poly.pdbx_strand_id
1 'polypeptide(L)'
;MSSFKSENKSSHLPLTSCEAVSREEVRKFDLENKLAELAVPLAQAWKDNHPEAKPGSETDLDACVLAVAIEMAIAGEAVGGPIGAVIAAGGGVAAASVACRRVL
;
A
#
# COMPACT_ATOMS: atom_id res chain seq x y z
N MET A 1 45.95 -26.33 -18.43
CA MET A 1 45.14 -25.18 -18.87
C MET A 1 43.98 -25.70 -19.69
N SER A 2 42.77 -25.74 -19.12
CA SER A 2 41.54 -26.01 -19.88
C SER A 2 40.42 -25.18 -19.27
N SER A 3 39.81 -24.38 -20.13
CA SER A 3 39.01 -23.21 -19.82
C SER A 3 37.60 -23.55 -19.31
N PHE A 4 37.11 -22.69 -18.41
CA PHE A 4 35.73 -22.62 -17.94
C PHE A 4 34.73 -22.49 -19.09
N LYS A 5 33.66 -23.28 -19.04
CA LYS A 5 32.38 -22.96 -19.68
C LYS A 5 31.26 -23.39 -18.73
N SER A 6 30.91 -22.50 -17.81
CA SER A 6 29.64 -22.56 -17.09
C SER A 6 28.65 -21.73 -17.90
N GLU A 7 27.81 -22.39 -18.69
CA GLU A 7 26.67 -21.73 -19.34
C GLU A 7 25.70 -21.27 -18.25
N ASN A 8 25.78 -19.98 -17.91
CA ASN A 8 24.82 -19.30 -17.06
C ASN A 8 23.52 -19.10 -17.87
N LYS A 9 22.69 -20.15 -17.93
CA LYS A 9 21.36 -20.08 -18.50
C LYS A 9 20.46 -19.36 -17.49
N SER A 10 20.57 -18.03 -17.48
CA SER A 10 19.55 -17.16 -16.91
C SER A 10 18.26 -17.44 -17.68
N SER A 11 17.43 -18.30 -17.11
CA SER A 11 16.03 -18.38 -17.46
C SER A 11 15.41 -17.03 -17.12
N HIS A 12 15.44 -16.12 -18.10
CA HIS A 12 14.53 -14.99 -18.16
C HIS A 12 13.12 -15.55 -18.00
N LEU A 13 12.60 -15.48 -16.77
CA LEU A 13 11.16 -15.49 -16.57
C LEU A 13 10.63 -14.36 -17.47
N PRO A 14 9.67 -14.63 -18.36
CA PRO A 14 9.03 -13.53 -19.06
C PRO A 14 8.46 -12.65 -17.96
N LEU A 15 8.97 -11.42 -17.84
CA LEU A 15 8.23 -10.35 -17.20
C LEU A 15 6.91 -10.32 -17.97
N THR A 16 5.88 -10.95 -17.42
CA THR A 16 4.51 -10.62 -17.75
C THR A 16 4.46 -9.12 -17.70
N SER A 17 4.22 -8.51 -18.86
CA SER A 17 4.09 -7.08 -19.05
C SER A 17 3.30 -6.51 -17.87
N CYS A 18 4.00 -5.91 -16.90
CA CYS A 18 3.35 -4.96 -16.02
C CYS A 18 3.01 -3.82 -16.97
N GLU A 19 1.79 -3.81 -17.51
CA GLU A 19 1.23 -2.58 -18.05
C GLU A 19 1.32 -1.58 -16.90
N ALA A 20 2.34 -0.72 -16.99
CA ALA A 20 2.55 0.33 -16.02
C ALA A 20 1.30 1.20 -16.08
N VAL A 21 0.55 1.25 -14.98
CA VAL A 21 -0.62 2.12 -14.88
C VAL A 21 -0.17 3.53 -15.18
N SER A 22 -0.77 4.12 -16.20
CA SER A 22 -0.49 5.51 -16.53
C SER A 22 -0.99 6.42 -15.40
N ARG A 23 -0.28 7.51 -15.13
CA ARG A 23 -0.69 8.48 -14.09
C ARG A 23 -2.08 9.04 -14.39
N GLU A 24 -2.45 9.07 -15.67
CA GLU A 24 -3.74 9.45 -16.21
C GLU A 24 -4.86 8.49 -15.79
N GLU A 25 -4.63 7.18 -15.74
CA GLU A 25 -5.61 6.19 -15.28
C GLU A 25 -5.85 6.25 -13.78
N VAL A 26 -4.79 6.47 -12.99
CA VAL A 26 -4.89 6.71 -11.54
C VAL A 26 -5.74 7.97 -11.26
N ARG A 27 -5.51 9.04 -12.04
CA ARG A 27 -6.30 10.27 -11.97
C ARG A 27 -7.74 10.08 -12.43
N LYS A 28 -7.96 9.29 -13.49
CA LYS A 28 -9.31 8.99 -14.01
C LYS A 28 -10.14 8.19 -13.01
N PHE A 29 -9.49 7.34 -12.20
CA PHE A 29 -10.14 6.57 -11.14
C PHE A 29 -10.30 7.34 -9.82
N ASP A 30 -9.78 8.56 -9.72
CA ASP A 30 -9.74 9.38 -8.49
C ASP A 30 -9.30 8.55 -7.27
N LEU A 31 -8.24 7.77 -7.48
CA LEU A 31 -7.79 6.76 -6.55
C LEU A 31 -7.44 7.37 -5.18
N GLU A 32 -6.84 8.56 -5.17
CA GLU A 32 -6.46 9.26 -3.95
C GLU A 32 -7.68 9.55 -3.05
N ASN A 33 -8.78 10.03 -3.61
CA ASN A 33 -10.00 10.30 -2.84
C ASN A 33 -10.64 8.99 -2.35
N LYS A 34 -10.64 7.92 -3.16
CA LYS A 34 -11.17 6.62 -2.74
C LYS A 34 -10.36 6.01 -1.60
N LEU A 35 -9.04 6.13 -1.66
CA LEU A 35 -8.16 5.68 -0.58
C LEU A 35 -8.37 6.50 0.70
N ALA A 36 -8.59 7.81 0.57
CA ALA A 36 -8.92 8.66 1.71
C ALA A 36 -10.26 8.28 2.37
N GLU A 37 -11.30 7.99 1.58
CA GLU A 37 -12.60 7.52 2.07
C GLU A 37 -12.47 6.18 2.83
N LEU A 38 -11.62 5.27 2.34
CA LEU A 38 -11.37 3.97 2.97
C LEU A 38 -10.51 4.07 4.24
N ALA A 39 -9.54 4.97 4.27
CA ALA A 39 -8.58 5.07 5.38
C ALA A 39 -9.23 5.59 6.69
N VAL A 40 -10.25 6.45 6.60
CA VAL A 40 -10.92 7.04 7.78
C VAL A 40 -11.56 5.99 8.69
N PRO A 41 -12.45 5.10 8.21
CA PRO A 41 -13.06 4.09 9.08
C PRO A 41 -12.03 3.09 9.64
N LEU A 42 -10.96 2.78 8.89
CA LEU A 42 -9.88 1.92 9.36
C LEU A 42 -9.08 2.57 10.49
N ALA A 43 -8.76 3.86 10.37
CA ALA A 43 -8.09 4.61 11.42
C ALA A 43 -8.95 4.74 12.68
N GLN A 44 -10.27 4.96 12.52
CA GLN A 44 -11.20 4.99 13.65
C GLN A 44 -11.27 3.62 14.34
N ALA A 45 -11.40 2.53 13.58
CA ALA A 45 -11.38 1.18 14.14
C ALA A 45 -10.08 0.87 14.87
N TRP A 46 -8.94 1.32 14.35
CA TRP A 46 -7.66 1.20 15.05
C TRP A 46 -7.69 1.97 16.38
N LYS A 47 -8.16 3.22 16.39
CA LYS A 47 -8.27 4.03 17.61
C LYS A 47 -9.19 3.41 18.66
N ASP A 48 -10.33 2.87 18.23
CA ASP A 48 -11.30 2.22 19.11
C ASP A 48 -10.72 0.95 19.78
N ASN A 49 -9.83 0.24 19.06
CA ASN A 49 -9.12 -0.94 19.55
C ASN A 49 -7.86 -0.61 20.39
N HIS A 50 -7.40 0.64 20.38
CA HIS A 50 -6.23 1.12 21.12
C HIS A 50 -6.60 2.36 21.96
N PRO A 51 -7.47 2.21 22.99
CA PRO A 51 -7.92 3.32 23.81
C PRO A 51 -6.79 4.07 24.52
N GLU A 52 -5.66 3.39 24.76
CA GLU A 52 -4.45 3.92 25.38
C GLU A 52 -3.60 4.82 24.46
N ALA A 53 -3.85 4.78 23.14
CA ALA A 53 -3.09 5.55 22.17
C ALA A 53 -3.22 7.06 22.46
N LYS A 54 -2.08 7.76 22.53
CA LYS A 54 -2.02 9.15 22.98
C LYS A 54 -2.09 10.11 21.80
N PRO A 55 -2.89 11.19 21.90
CA PRO A 55 -2.84 12.29 20.95
C PRO A 55 -1.44 12.86 20.81
N GLY A 56 -0.99 13.08 19.57
CA GLY A 56 0.33 13.64 19.26
C GLY A 56 1.53 12.73 19.52
N SER A 57 1.32 11.48 19.93
CA SER A 57 2.37 10.47 20.05
C SER A 57 2.82 9.99 18.66
N GLU A 58 4.09 10.21 18.34
CA GLU A 58 4.67 9.78 17.06
C GLU A 58 4.65 8.25 16.94
N THR A 59 4.91 7.53 18.03
CA THR A 59 4.87 6.06 18.05
C THR A 59 3.46 5.51 17.80
N ASP A 60 2.44 6.10 18.42
CA ASP A 60 1.05 5.67 18.21
C ASP A 60 0.56 6.02 16.81
N LEU A 61 1.00 7.17 16.29
CA LEU A 61 0.73 7.57 14.92
C LEU A 61 1.34 6.58 13.93
N ASP A 62 2.63 6.25 14.06
CA ASP A 62 3.31 5.29 13.17
C ASP A 62 2.67 3.91 13.23
N ALA A 63 2.28 3.44 14.42
CA ALA A 63 1.57 2.18 14.60
C ALA A 63 0.20 2.18 13.90
N CYS A 64 -0.57 3.27 14.03
CA CYS A 64 -1.84 3.43 13.32
C CYS A 64 -1.62 3.42 11.80
N VAL A 65 -0.67 4.21 11.30
CA VAL A 65 -0.40 4.33 9.86
C VAL A 65 0.00 2.98 9.27
N LEU A 66 0.88 2.25 9.96
CA LEU A 66 1.30 0.92 9.52
C LEU A 66 0.12 -0.05 9.47
N ALA A 67 -0.69 -0.12 10.53
CA ALA A 67 -1.84 -1.02 10.59
C ALA A 67 -2.86 -0.70 9.49
N VAL A 68 -3.24 0.57 9.33
CA VAL A 68 -4.20 1.00 8.30
C VAL A 68 -3.65 0.75 6.89
N ALA A 69 -2.36 1.02 6.65
CA ALA A 69 -1.74 0.76 5.36
C ALA A 69 -1.72 -0.73 5.00
N ILE A 70 -1.49 -1.61 5.98
CA ILE A 70 -1.55 -3.07 5.79
C ILE A 70 -2.97 -3.52 5.39
N GLU A 71 -3.99 -3.07 6.11
CA GLU A 71 -5.39 -3.41 5.78
C GLU A 71 -5.77 -2.92 4.39
N MET A 72 -5.33 -1.72 4.01
CA MET A 72 -5.53 -1.21 2.65
C MET A 72 -4.79 -2.05 1.61
N ALA A 73 -3.55 -2.47 1.88
CA ALA A 73 -2.80 -3.33 0.98
C ALA A 73 -3.49 -4.69 0.76
N ILE A 74 -4.01 -5.31 1.82
CA ILE A 74 -4.81 -6.55 1.74
C ILE A 74 -6.06 -6.34 0.86
N ALA A 75 -6.75 -5.21 1.05
CA ALA A 75 -7.88 -4.86 0.18
C ALA A 75 -7.44 -4.66 -1.30
N GLY A 76 -6.24 -4.13 -1.53
CA GLY A 76 -5.63 -4.00 -2.85
C GLY A 76 -5.44 -5.34 -3.56
N GLU A 77 -4.98 -6.37 -2.85
CA GLU A 77 -4.87 -7.73 -3.41
C GLU A 77 -6.24 -8.27 -3.84
N ALA A 78 -7.29 -8.00 -3.06
CA ALA A 78 -8.66 -8.42 -3.37
C ALA A 78 -9.29 -7.64 -4.54
N VAL A 79 -8.97 -6.36 -4.71
CA VAL A 79 -9.39 -5.55 -5.87
C VAL A 79 -8.80 -6.12 -7.16
N GLY A 80 -7.55 -6.58 -7.11
CA GLY A 80 -6.84 -7.12 -8.26
C GLY A 80 -6.58 -6.10 -9.36
N GLY A 81 -5.98 -6.57 -10.45
CA GLY A 81 -5.64 -5.73 -11.60
C GLY A 81 -4.66 -4.59 -11.25
N PRO A 82 -4.54 -3.60 -12.14
CA PRO A 82 -3.49 -2.59 -12.01
C PRO A 82 -3.71 -1.61 -10.84
N ILE A 83 -4.96 -1.28 -10.52
CA ILE A 83 -5.30 -0.46 -9.35
C ILE A 83 -5.01 -1.23 -8.04
N GLY A 84 -5.42 -2.50 -7.97
CA GLY A 84 -5.13 -3.35 -6.81
C GLY A 84 -3.63 -3.48 -6.55
N ALA A 85 -2.82 -3.63 -7.59
CA ALA A 85 -1.36 -3.68 -7.49
C ALA A 85 -0.75 -2.40 -6.90
N VAL A 86 -1.24 -1.22 -7.30
CA VAL A 86 -0.79 0.08 -6.74
C VAL A 86 -1.13 0.17 -5.25
N ILE A 87 -2.33 -0.25 -4.86
CA ILE A 87 -2.76 -0.22 -3.47
C ILE A 87 -1.92 -1.19 -2.63
N ALA A 88 -1.75 -2.43 -3.10
CA ALA A 88 -0.95 -3.47 -2.45
C ALA A 88 0.53 -3.06 -2.29
N ALA A 89 1.07 -2.30 -3.25
CA ALA A 89 2.43 -1.75 -3.18
C ALA A 89 2.58 -0.54 -2.25
N GLY A 90 1.53 -0.17 -1.50
CA GLY A 90 1.58 0.93 -0.52
C GLY A 90 0.99 2.26 -1.01
N GLY A 91 0.22 2.27 -2.10
CA GLY A 91 -0.46 3.48 -2.58
C GLY A 91 -1.40 4.12 -1.55
N GLY A 92 -1.84 3.36 -0.53
CA GLY A 92 -2.69 3.84 0.56
C GLY A 92 -1.97 4.59 1.70
N VAL A 93 -0.64 4.57 1.79
CA VAL A 93 0.11 5.06 2.96
C VAL A 93 -0.14 6.55 3.25
N ALA A 94 -0.22 7.39 2.21
CA ALA A 94 -0.50 8.81 2.39
C ALA A 94 -1.91 9.05 2.97
N ALA A 95 -2.91 8.30 2.48
CA ALA A 95 -4.27 8.36 2.99
C ALA A 95 -4.36 7.86 4.44
N ALA A 96 -3.66 6.75 4.75
CA ALA A 96 -3.54 6.22 6.12
C ALA A 96 -2.93 7.25 7.08
N SER A 97 -1.84 7.92 6.67
CA SER A 97 -1.20 9.00 7.43
C SER A 97 -2.15 10.14 7.76
N VAL A 98 -2.87 10.65 6.77
CA VAL A 98 -3.84 11.73 6.97
C VAL A 98 -4.99 11.28 7.86
N ALA A 99 -5.51 10.07 7.69
CA ALA A 99 -6.60 9.53 8.50
C ALA A 99 -6.19 9.33 9.96
N CYS A 100 -5.04 8.70 10.23
CA CYS A 100 -4.54 8.47 11.57
C CYS A 100 -4.28 9.78 12.34
N ARG A 101 -3.74 10.81 11.68
CA ARG A 101 -3.57 12.16 12.28
C ARG A 101 -4.89 12.85 12.66
N ARG A 102 -6.03 12.42 12.12
CA ARG A 102 -7.34 13.02 12.44
C ARG A 102 -7.99 12.38 13.66
N VAL A 103 -7.70 11.12 13.93
CA VAL A 103 -8.33 10.34 15.02
C VAL A 103 -7.47 10.23 16.28
N LEU A 104 -6.17 10.53 16.15
CA LEU A 104 -5.21 10.66 17.25
C LEU A 104 -4.93 12.13 17.54
#